data_AF-A0A7S1AI38-F1
#
_entry.id   AF-A0A7S1AI38-F1
#
_cell.length_a   1.000
_cell.length_b   1.000
_cell.length_c   1.000
_cell.angle_alpha   90.00
_cell.angle_beta   90.00
_cell.angle_gamma   90.00
#
_symmetry.space_group_name_H-M   'P 1'
#
loop_
_entity.id
_entity.type
_entity.pdbx_description
1 polymer ?
#
loop_
_entity_poly.entity_id
_entity_poly.type
_entity_poly.pdbx_seq_one_letter_code
_entity_poly.pdbx_strand_id
1 'polypeptide(L)'
;MEPLKASPEAITEMIAKYVEKRENGMKQSEEKLPMEALTTRTDPDLFARMRRWLSSSDVVRLTGLLAHLTFWRLLGRLRPASGRLPEPALQTLRLAAYELWNKVQAPSRHQVRGAQLLCFDEASSASFFLSVLVLVLKRCVVQVHAEQYKKLFSVPEPYSQLVDAVNLLIMQLFDSDCAYSSFGALSSSADAMRIWKKLHTFQTHSEARGEGFRLPASSRGIKVLEHPSGGASSG
;
A
#
# COMPACT_ATOMS: atom_id res chain seq x y z
N MET A 1 22.47 15.58 2.86
CA MET A 1 21.38 14.80 2.23
C MET A 1 20.69 15.70 1.21
N GLU A 2 20.86 15.42 -0.07
CA GLU A 2 20.17 16.14 -1.14
C GLU A 2 18.65 15.84 -1.11
N PRO A 3 17.77 16.77 -1.54
CA PRO A 3 16.35 16.49 -1.74
C PRO A 3 16.14 15.35 -2.74
N LEU A 4 14.97 14.70 -2.70
CA LEU A 4 14.53 13.74 -3.72
C LEU A 4 14.64 14.40 -5.10
N LYS A 5 15.63 13.98 -5.90
CA LYS A 5 15.89 14.45 -7.28
C LYS A 5 15.35 13.46 -8.32
N ALA A 6 14.42 12.59 -7.94
CA ALA A 6 13.80 11.70 -8.91
C ALA A 6 12.90 12.55 -9.81
N SER A 7 13.30 12.75 -11.07
CA SER A 7 12.45 13.43 -12.04
C SER A 7 11.19 12.59 -12.32
N PRO A 8 10.06 13.19 -12.70
CA PRO A 8 8.86 12.44 -13.09
C PRO A 8 9.15 11.40 -14.17
N GLU A 9 10.08 11.68 -15.07
CA GLU A 9 10.56 10.74 -16.09
C GLU A 9 11.28 9.56 -15.46
N ALA A 10 12.14 9.79 -14.45
CA ALA A 10 12.83 8.70 -13.74
C ALA A 10 11.86 7.79 -12.97
N ILE A 11 10.79 8.34 -12.40
CA ILE A 11 9.74 7.54 -11.74
C ILE A 11 8.96 6.73 -12.78
N THR A 12 8.60 7.35 -13.90
CA THR A 12 7.88 6.70 -15.00
C THR A 12 8.72 5.59 -15.63
N GLU A 13 10.01 5.86 -15.89
CA GLU A 13 10.98 4.89 -16.40
C GLU A 13 11.24 3.77 -15.39
N MET A 14 11.28 4.06 -14.09
CA MET A 14 11.39 3.03 -13.06
C MET A 14 10.15 2.13 -13.01
N ILE A 15 8.94 2.70 -13.14
CA ILE A 15 7.70 1.92 -13.23
C ILE A 15 7.72 1.05 -14.50
N ALA A 16 8.08 1.63 -15.65
CA ALA A 16 8.18 0.91 -16.92
C ALA A 16 9.24 -0.21 -16.88
N LYS A 17 10.45 0.08 -16.40
CA LYS A 17 11.53 -0.91 -16.22
C LYS A 17 11.17 -1.97 -15.19
N TYR A 18 10.36 -1.66 -14.17
CA TYR A 18 9.91 -2.67 -13.22
C TYR A 18 8.90 -3.61 -13.87
N VAL A 19 8.00 -3.10 -14.71
CA VAL A 19 7.10 -3.92 -15.54
C VAL A 19 7.93 -4.80 -16.49
N GLU A 20 8.87 -4.21 -17.23
CA GLU A 20 9.68 -4.87 -18.26
C GLU A 20 10.75 -5.85 -17.71
N LYS A 21 11.50 -5.49 -16.66
CA LYS A 21 12.51 -6.36 -16.03
C LYS A 21 11.87 -7.59 -15.38
N ARG A 22 10.60 -7.48 -14.98
CA ARG A 22 9.84 -8.62 -14.47
C ARG A 22 9.30 -9.50 -15.59
N GLU A 23 8.90 -8.92 -16.73
CA GLU A 23 8.58 -9.65 -17.96
C GLU A 23 9.79 -10.45 -18.49
N ASN A 24 10.98 -9.86 -18.46
CA ASN A 24 12.21 -10.50 -18.96
C ASN A 24 12.85 -11.50 -17.98
N GLY A 25 12.52 -11.42 -16.68
CA GLY A 25 12.99 -12.36 -15.65
C GLY A 25 12.20 -13.67 -15.57
N MET A 26 11.03 -13.75 -16.22
CA MET A 26 10.17 -14.94 -16.26
C MET A 26 10.16 -15.53 -17.68
N LYS A 27 11.29 -16.08 -18.12
CA LYS A 27 11.26 -17.05 -19.21
C LYS A 27 10.72 -18.36 -18.65
N GLN A 28 9.62 -18.84 -19.23
CA GLN A 28 8.86 -20.06 -18.89
C GLN A 28 7.80 -19.91 -17.81
N SER A 29 6.85 -19.05 -18.12
CA SER A 29 5.48 -19.52 -18.26
C SER A 29 4.72 -18.45 -19.03
N GLU A 30 3.74 -18.86 -19.83
CA GLU A 30 2.65 -17.99 -20.25
C GLU A 30 1.76 -17.63 -19.03
N GLU A 31 2.34 -17.54 -17.81
CA GLU A 31 1.64 -17.24 -16.56
C GLU A 31 1.26 -15.77 -16.55
N LYS A 32 -0.05 -15.59 -16.49
CA LYS A 32 -0.75 -14.58 -15.71
C LYS A 32 0.19 -13.62 -14.98
N LEU A 33 0.13 -12.34 -15.34
CA LEU A 33 0.87 -11.32 -14.60
C LEU A 33 0.53 -11.42 -13.10
N PRO A 34 1.42 -11.03 -12.20
CA PRO A 34 1.24 -11.17 -10.75
C PRO A 34 -0.10 -10.64 -10.21
N MET A 35 -0.71 -9.64 -10.87
CA MET A 35 -2.04 -9.12 -10.51
C MET A 35 -3.17 -10.06 -10.96
N GLU A 36 -3.00 -10.75 -12.08
CA GLU A 36 -3.92 -11.75 -12.63
C GLU A 36 -3.89 -13.04 -11.80
N ALA A 37 -2.79 -13.30 -11.09
CA ALA A 37 -2.70 -14.36 -10.09
C ALA A 37 -3.48 -14.04 -8.79
N LEU A 38 -3.86 -12.77 -8.57
CA LEU A 38 -4.65 -12.34 -7.40
C LEU A 38 -6.16 -12.47 -7.62
N THR A 39 -6.59 -12.97 -8.78
CA THR A 39 -8.00 -13.11 -9.13
C THR A 39 -8.25 -14.35 -9.97
N THR A 40 -9.46 -14.89 -9.89
CA THR A 40 -9.93 -15.97 -10.76
C THR A 40 -10.32 -15.46 -12.15
N ARG A 41 -10.42 -14.13 -12.34
CA ARG A 41 -10.81 -13.52 -13.61
C ARG A 41 -9.76 -13.72 -14.69
N THR A 42 -10.21 -13.93 -15.93
CA THR A 42 -9.37 -14.13 -17.12
C THR A 42 -9.72 -13.15 -18.25
N ASP A 43 -10.12 -11.93 -17.90
CA ASP A 43 -10.50 -10.89 -18.87
C ASP A 43 -9.27 -10.04 -19.26
N PRO A 44 -8.68 -10.25 -20.46
CA PRO A 44 -7.48 -9.54 -20.87
C PRO A 44 -7.71 -8.03 -21.05
N ASP A 45 -8.90 -7.62 -21.49
CA ASP A 45 -9.23 -6.21 -21.69
C ASP A 45 -9.35 -5.47 -20.36
N LEU A 46 -9.87 -6.15 -19.33
CA LEU A 46 -9.87 -5.66 -17.96
C LEU A 46 -8.45 -5.38 -17.47
N PHE A 47 -7.55 -6.34 -17.64
CA PHE A 47 -6.16 -6.19 -17.21
C PHE A 47 -5.43 -5.11 -18.02
N ALA A 48 -5.69 -5.00 -19.32
CA ALA A 48 -5.16 -3.93 -20.14
C ALA A 48 -5.65 -2.53 -19.69
N ARG A 49 -6.94 -2.40 -19.33
CA ARG A 49 -7.47 -1.16 -18.73
C ARG A 49 -6.83 -0.86 -17.39
N MET A 50 -6.69 -1.87 -16.54
CA MET A 50 -6.05 -1.74 -15.22
C MET A 50 -4.61 -1.26 -15.35
N ARG A 51 -3.81 -1.84 -16.23
CA ARG A 51 -2.42 -1.43 -16.48
C ARG A 51 -2.33 0.02 -16.97
N ARG A 52 -3.20 0.41 -17.93
CA ARG A 52 -3.27 1.81 -18.40
C ARG A 52 -3.61 2.77 -17.27
N TRP A 53 -4.56 2.41 -16.42
CA TRP A 53 -4.96 3.23 -15.27
C TRP A 53 -3.85 3.32 -14.20
N LEU A 54 -3.21 2.20 -13.84
CA LEU A 54 -2.08 2.17 -12.91
C LEU A 54 -0.87 2.98 -13.41
N SER A 55 -0.74 3.13 -14.74
CA SER A 55 0.31 3.92 -15.38
C SER A 55 -0.12 5.37 -15.66
N SER A 56 -1.31 5.77 -15.20
CA SER A 56 -1.79 7.15 -15.41
C SER A 56 -0.93 8.17 -14.65
N SER A 57 -0.83 9.37 -15.20
CA SER A 57 -0.07 10.47 -14.59
C SER A 57 -0.55 10.80 -13.17
N ASP A 58 -1.84 10.65 -12.89
CA ASP A 58 -2.40 10.86 -11.55
C ASP A 58 -1.88 9.81 -10.54
N VAL A 59 -1.78 8.53 -10.93
CA VAL A 59 -1.21 7.47 -10.06
C VAL A 59 0.30 7.68 -9.83
N VAL A 60 1.04 8.10 -10.86
CA VAL A 60 2.47 8.43 -10.74
C VAL A 60 2.68 9.62 -9.80
N ARG A 61 1.89 10.70 -9.97
CA ARG A 61 1.94 11.87 -9.09
C ARG A 61 1.58 11.50 -7.65
N LEU A 62 0.56 10.66 -7.45
CA LEU A 62 0.17 10.18 -6.13
C LEU A 62 1.30 9.39 -5.46
N THR A 63 1.98 8.52 -6.22
CA THR A 63 3.16 7.79 -5.76
C THR A 63 4.25 8.75 -5.27
N GLY A 64 4.55 9.81 -6.04
CA GLY A 64 5.51 10.83 -5.65
C GLY A 64 5.13 11.54 -4.35
N LEU A 65 3.87 11.98 -4.22
CA LEU A 65 3.37 12.63 -3.00
C LEU A 65 3.48 11.72 -1.78
N LEU A 66 3.15 10.43 -1.92
CA LEU A 66 3.25 9.44 -0.85
C LEU A 66 4.70 9.14 -0.46
N ALA A 67 5.61 9.08 -1.43
CA ALA A 67 7.04 8.96 -1.15
C ALA A 67 7.58 10.17 -0.39
N HIS A 68 7.17 11.38 -0.76
CA HIS A 68 7.52 12.59 0.00
C HIS A 68 6.94 12.60 1.41
N LEU A 69 5.68 12.20 1.59
CA LEU A 69 5.07 12.08 2.92
C LEU A 69 5.80 11.05 3.80
N THR A 70 6.11 9.89 3.22
CA THR A 70 6.84 8.82 3.90
C THR A 70 8.25 9.28 4.28
N PHE A 71 8.95 9.97 3.37
CA PHE A 71 10.26 10.58 3.64
C PHE A 71 10.21 11.47 4.88
N TRP A 72 9.29 12.44 4.91
CA TRP A 72 9.25 13.40 6.01
C TRP A 72 8.83 12.76 7.34
N ARG A 73 7.99 11.73 7.31
CA ARG A 73 7.63 10.97 8.52
C ARG A 73 8.80 10.15 9.08
N LEU A 74 9.55 9.46 8.22
CA LEU A 74 10.64 8.57 8.65
C LEU A 74 11.96 9.30 8.89
N LEU A 75 12.39 10.07 7.90
CA LEU A 75 13.73 10.66 7.81
C LEU A 75 13.71 12.17 8.11
N GLY A 76 12.54 12.81 8.08
CA GLY A 76 12.43 14.24 8.36
C GLY A 76 12.99 14.62 9.74
N ARG A 77 12.81 13.77 10.74
CA ARG A 77 13.35 13.97 12.11
C ARG A 77 14.88 14.00 12.16
N LEU A 78 15.55 13.33 11.22
CA LEU A 78 17.01 13.30 11.13
C LEU A 78 17.58 14.61 10.56
N ARG A 79 16.73 15.49 10.01
CA ARG A 79 17.16 16.80 9.52
C ARG A 79 17.29 17.79 10.68
N PRO A 80 18.24 18.74 10.60
CA PRO A 80 18.31 19.89 11.51
C PRO A 80 16.97 20.62 11.56
N ALA A 81 16.62 21.23 12.70
CA ALA A 81 15.33 21.91 12.89
C ALA A 81 15.03 22.94 11.80
N SER A 82 16.04 23.68 11.34
CA SER A 82 15.93 24.67 10.24
C SER A 82 15.62 24.07 8.88
N GLY A 83 15.87 22.77 8.67
CA GLY A 83 15.60 22.04 7.43
C GLY A 83 14.45 21.05 7.52
N ARG A 84 13.67 21.08 8.61
CA ARG A 84 12.46 20.26 8.76
C ARG A 84 11.31 20.92 8.02
N LEU A 85 10.46 20.10 7.41
CA LEU A 85 9.24 20.61 6.81
C LEU A 85 8.28 21.10 7.93
N PRO A 86 7.81 22.35 7.90
CA PRO A 86 6.85 22.84 8.87
C PRO A 86 5.55 22.02 8.84
N GLU A 87 4.89 21.87 9.99
CA GLU A 87 3.63 21.11 10.09
C GLU A 87 2.55 21.60 9.11
N PRO A 88 2.34 22.91 8.89
CA PRO A 88 1.38 23.37 7.88
C PRO A 88 1.68 22.83 6.48
N ALA A 89 2.95 22.76 6.08
CA ALA A 89 3.34 22.23 4.78
C ALA A 89 3.16 20.71 4.70
N LEU A 90 3.35 19.98 5.80
CA LEU A 90 3.01 18.56 5.88
C LEU A 90 1.50 18.32 5.72
N GLN A 91 0.67 19.17 6.31
CA GLN A 91 -0.79 19.08 6.16
C GLN A 91 -1.22 19.36 4.72
N THR A 92 -0.65 20.37 4.07
CA THR A 92 -0.88 20.63 2.64
C THR A 92 -0.51 19.42 1.78
N LEU A 93 0.62 18.76 2.07
CA LEU A 93 1.05 17.57 1.34
C LEU A 93 0.09 16.39 1.55
N ARG A 94 -0.44 16.20 2.77
CA ARG A 94 -1.46 15.18 3.06
C ARG A 94 -2.77 15.46 2.31
N LEU A 95 -3.23 16.71 2.32
CA LEU A 95 -4.45 17.11 1.63
C LEU A 95 -4.32 16.88 0.11
N ALA A 96 -3.20 17.28 -0.49
CA ALA A 96 -2.94 17.06 -1.91
C ALA A 96 -2.94 15.56 -2.28
N ALA A 97 -2.36 14.70 -1.42
CA ALA A 97 -2.40 13.25 -1.63
C ALA A 97 -3.83 12.70 -1.52
N TYR A 98 -4.62 13.19 -0.55
CA TYR A 98 -6.01 12.78 -0.36
C TYR A 98 -6.92 13.21 -1.52
N GLU A 99 -6.81 14.46 -1.97
CA GLU A 99 -7.54 14.96 -3.14
C GLU A 99 -7.22 14.18 -4.41
N LEU A 100 -5.93 13.89 -4.64
CA LEU A 100 -5.51 13.13 -5.79
C LEU A 100 -5.96 11.66 -5.71
N TRP A 101 -5.92 11.05 -4.53
CA TRP A 101 -6.53 9.74 -4.30
C TRP A 101 -8.02 9.75 -4.64
N ASN A 102 -8.76 10.79 -4.20
CA ASN A 102 -10.18 10.93 -4.51
C ASN A 102 -10.45 11.00 -6.01
N LYS A 103 -9.59 11.69 -6.76
CA LYS A 103 -9.66 11.74 -8.21
C LYS A 103 -9.36 10.38 -8.85
N VAL A 104 -8.31 9.68 -8.38
CA VAL A 104 -7.89 8.38 -8.89
C VAL A 104 -8.95 7.29 -8.66
N GLN A 105 -9.66 7.32 -7.52
CA GLN A 105 -10.74 6.37 -7.22
C GLN A 105 -12.10 6.73 -7.85
N ALA A 106 -12.27 7.95 -8.39
CA ALA A 106 -13.56 8.37 -8.94
C ALA A 106 -14.07 7.45 -10.07
N PRO A 107 -13.24 6.96 -11.02
CA PRO A 107 -13.66 6.00 -12.03
C PRO A 107 -14.26 4.71 -11.45
N SER A 108 -13.71 4.21 -10.33
CA SER A 108 -14.26 3.05 -9.64
C SER A 108 -15.59 3.32 -8.92
N ARG A 109 -15.89 4.59 -8.57
CA ARG A 109 -17.15 4.98 -7.92
C ARG A 109 -18.29 5.20 -8.91
N HIS A 110 -18.01 5.76 -10.09
CA HIS A 110 -19.04 6.16 -11.05
C HIS A 110 -19.52 5.05 -12.00
N GLN A 111 -18.77 3.95 -12.17
CA GLN A 111 -19.19 2.84 -13.04
C GLN A 111 -20.25 1.90 -12.42
N VAL A 112 -20.62 2.12 -11.16
CA VAL A 112 -21.57 1.31 -10.39
C VAL A 112 -23.02 1.35 -10.95
N ARG A 113 -23.36 2.26 -11.87
CA ARG A 113 -24.75 2.44 -12.36
C ARG A 113 -25.10 1.75 -13.69
N GLY A 114 -24.18 1.02 -14.33
CA GLY A 114 -24.54 0.34 -15.59
C GLY A 114 -23.49 -0.59 -16.20
N ALA A 115 -22.27 -0.63 -15.66
CA ALA A 115 -21.26 -1.60 -16.04
C ALA A 115 -20.65 -2.19 -14.78
N GLN A 116 -21.08 -3.41 -14.42
CA GLN A 116 -20.58 -4.23 -13.30
C GLN A 116 -19.05 -4.52 -13.35
N LEU A 117 -18.29 -3.89 -14.24
CA LEU A 117 -16.94 -4.32 -14.58
C LEU A 117 -15.84 -3.82 -13.62
N LEU A 118 -16.08 -2.82 -12.77
CA LEU A 118 -15.10 -2.36 -11.76
C LEU A 118 -15.44 -2.86 -10.36
N CYS A 119 -15.62 -4.18 -10.27
CA CYS A 119 -15.29 -5.01 -9.11
C CYS A 119 -15.92 -4.58 -7.78
N PHE A 120 -17.12 -5.05 -7.52
CA PHE A 120 -17.38 -5.65 -6.22
C PHE A 120 -17.48 -7.16 -6.48
N ASP A 121 -16.74 -7.96 -5.72
CA ASP A 121 -17.15 -9.35 -5.55
C ASP A 121 -18.37 -9.27 -4.61
N GLU A 122 -19.49 -9.90 -4.91
CA GLU A 122 -20.68 -9.82 -4.05
C GLU A 122 -20.38 -10.28 -2.62
N ALA A 123 -19.34 -11.10 -2.46
CA ALA A 123 -18.73 -11.54 -1.21
C ALA A 123 -17.87 -10.44 -0.52
N SER A 124 -16.96 -9.80 -1.26
CA SER A 124 -16.03 -8.81 -0.68
C SER A 124 -16.51 -7.38 -0.96
N SER A 125 -16.94 -6.67 0.08
CA SER A 125 -17.31 -5.24 0.05
C SER A 125 -16.19 -4.28 -0.40
N ALA A 126 -15.02 -4.79 -0.80
CA ALA A 126 -13.88 -4.01 -1.28
C ALA A 126 -13.64 -4.22 -2.78
N SER A 127 -13.33 -3.13 -3.49
CA SER A 127 -13.01 -3.23 -4.91
C SER A 127 -11.63 -3.86 -5.13
N PHE A 128 -11.60 -4.94 -5.91
CA PHE A 128 -10.34 -5.58 -6.37
C PHE A 128 -9.38 -4.55 -6.98
N PHE A 129 -9.89 -3.60 -7.78
CA PHE A 129 -9.08 -2.56 -8.41
C PHE A 129 -8.40 -1.65 -7.39
N LEU A 130 -9.14 -1.23 -6.36
CA LEU A 130 -8.58 -0.38 -5.31
C LEU A 130 -7.54 -1.13 -4.48
N SER A 131 -7.77 -2.42 -4.23
CA SER A 131 -6.81 -3.29 -3.56
C SER A 131 -5.51 -3.42 -4.36
N VAL A 132 -5.61 -3.64 -5.67
CA VAL A 132 -4.45 -3.68 -6.58
C VAL A 132 -3.75 -2.32 -6.64
N LEU A 133 -4.49 -1.21 -6.73
CA LEU A 133 -3.93 0.14 -6.73
C LEU A 133 -3.14 0.39 -5.44
N VAL A 134 -3.73 0.08 -4.28
CA VAL A 134 -3.07 0.22 -2.97
C VAL A 134 -1.77 -0.58 -2.93
N LEU A 135 -1.78 -1.83 -3.40
CA LEU A 135 -0.58 -2.66 -3.48
C LEU A 135 0.50 -2.04 -4.36
N VAL A 136 0.12 -1.53 -5.54
CA VAL A 136 1.03 -0.86 -6.48
C VAL A 136 1.61 0.41 -5.86
N LEU A 137 0.79 1.26 -5.24
CA LEU A 137 1.24 2.48 -4.56
C LEU A 137 2.26 2.14 -3.47
N LYS A 138 1.95 1.19 -2.59
CA LYS A 138 2.86 0.73 -1.53
C LYS A 138 4.19 0.27 -2.11
N ARG A 139 4.16 -0.57 -3.15
CA ARG A 139 5.37 -1.11 -3.79
C ARG A 139 6.20 -0.02 -4.44
N CYS A 140 5.58 0.89 -5.19
CA CYS A 140 6.27 1.97 -5.87
C CYS A 140 6.90 2.94 -4.86
N VAL A 141 6.21 3.30 -3.78
CA VAL A 141 6.77 4.16 -2.72
C VAL A 141 8.01 3.51 -2.08
N VAL A 142 7.94 2.23 -1.73
CA VAL A 142 9.10 1.50 -1.19
C VAL A 142 10.25 1.48 -2.20
N GLN A 143 9.95 1.27 -3.49
CA GLN A 143 10.96 1.25 -4.55
C GLN A 143 11.63 2.62 -4.73
N VAL A 144 10.86 3.73 -4.74
CA VAL A 144 11.40 5.10 -4.79
C VAL A 144 12.43 5.30 -3.67
N HIS A 145 12.09 4.90 -2.44
CA HIS A 145 13.00 5.02 -1.30
C HIS A 145 14.22 4.11 -1.42
N ALA A 146 14.04 2.85 -1.82
CA ALA A 146 15.13 1.89 -1.99
C ALA A 146 16.13 2.36 -3.05
N GLU A 147 15.66 2.93 -4.16
CA GLU A 147 16.53 3.48 -5.22
C GLU A 147 17.21 4.79 -4.80
N GLN A 148 16.49 5.69 -4.13
CA GLN A 148 17.04 6.99 -3.72
C GLN A 148 18.04 6.86 -2.56
N TYR A 149 17.83 5.90 -1.65
CA TYR A 149 18.60 5.72 -0.43
C TYR A 149 19.17 4.30 -0.30
N LYS A 150 19.74 3.77 -1.38
CA LYS A 150 20.26 2.38 -1.49
C LYS A 150 21.06 1.93 -0.27
N LYS A 151 22.00 2.75 0.20
CA LYS A 151 22.84 2.41 1.36
C LYS A 151 22.01 2.19 2.63
N LEU A 152 21.05 3.07 2.90
CA LEU A 152 20.21 3.02 4.10
C LEU A 152 19.29 1.80 4.09
N PHE A 153 18.66 1.53 2.95
CA PHE A 153 17.68 0.45 2.80
C PHE A 153 18.27 -0.86 2.28
N SER A 154 19.60 -0.97 2.20
CA SER A 154 20.29 -2.25 1.97
C SER A 154 20.27 -3.15 3.21
N VAL A 155 20.06 -2.56 4.39
CA VAL A 155 19.95 -3.28 5.66
C VAL A 155 18.49 -3.72 5.89
N PRO A 156 18.23 -4.98 6.30
CA PRO A 156 16.86 -5.50 6.44
C PRO A 156 15.96 -4.71 7.39
N GLU A 157 16.49 -4.26 8.53
CA GLU A 157 15.69 -3.60 9.56
C GLU A 157 15.16 -2.22 9.14
N PRO A 158 15.98 -1.27 8.62
CA PRO A 158 15.46 -0.04 8.03
C PRO A 158 14.48 -0.27 6.88
N TYR A 159 14.68 -1.31 6.07
CA TYR A 159 13.76 -1.67 5.00
C TYR A 159 12.40 -2.11 5.55
N SER A 160 12.37 -2.94 6.61
CA SER A 160 11.14 -3.34 7.28
C SER A 160 10.40 -2.13 7.87
N GLN A 161 11.12 -1.23 8.55
CA GLN A 161 10.53 0.00 9.11
C GLN A 161 9.93 0.91 8.02
N LEU A 162 10.56 0.98 6.84
CA LEU A 162 10.01 1.67 5.68
C LEU A 162 8.70 1.03 5.23
N VAL A 163 8.68 -0.30 5.07
CA VAL A 163 7.47 -1.03 4.68
C VAL A 163 6.32 -0.80 5.67
N ASP A 164 6.60 -0.85 6.97
CA ASP A 164 5.61 -0.62 8.03
C ASP A 164 5.07 0.82 8.00
N ALA A 165 5.95 1.81 7.83
CA ALA A 165 5.54 3.20 7.74
C ALA A 165 4.70 3.48 6.48
N VAL A 166 5.02 2.83 5.35
CA VAL A 166 4.20 2.90 4.12
C VAL A 166 2.83 2.27 4.36
N ASN A 167 2.76 1.10 5.01
CA ASN A 167 1.50 0.46 5.36
C ASN A 167 0.64 1.36 6.24
N LEU A 168 1.21 1.91 7.32
CA LEU A 168 0.52 2.82 8.24
C LEU A 168 0.06 4.10 7.54
N LEU A 169 0.89 4.70 6.69
CA LEU A 169 0.52 5.90 5.93
C LEU A 169 -0.70 5.63 5.03
N ILE A 170 -0.68 4.53 4.28
CA ILE A 170 -1.78 4.17 3.37
C ILE A 170 -3.06 3.86 4.14
N MET A 171 -2.98 3.12 5.24
CA MET A 171 -4.13 2.85 6.10
C MET A 171 -4.75 4.15 6.63
N GLN A 172 -3.93 5.05 7.15
CA GLN A 172 -4.42 6.33 7.70
C GLN A 172 -5.05 7.25 6.65
N LEU A 173 -4.53 7.25 5.41
CA LEU A 173 -4.97 8.19 4.39
C LEU A 173 -6.14 7.67 3.54
N PHE A 174 -6.13 6.39 3.20
CA PHE A 174 -6.98 5.85 2.13
C PHE A 174 -7.86 4.68 2.57
N ASP A 175 -7.59 4.12 3.74
CA ASP A 175 -8.20 2.87 4.18
C ASP A 175 -8.41 2.87 5.70
N SER A 176 -9.11 3.90 6.19
CA SER A 176 -9.41 4.05 7.62
C SER A 176 -10.14 2.84 8.19
N ASP A 177 -10.95 2.20 7.35
CA ASP A 177 -11.79 1.05 7.72
C ASP A 177 -11.08 -0.29 7.46
N CYS A 178 -9.81 -0.25 7.03
CA CYS A 178 -8.98 -1.42 6.73
C CYS A 178 -9.57 -2.38 5.67
N ALA A 179 -10.40 -1.87 4.76
CA ALA A 179 -11.05 -2.62 3.69
C ALA A 179 -10.04 -3.12 2.64
N TYR A 180 -9.10 -2.27 2.22
CA TYR A 180 -8.16 -2.56 1.11
C TYR A 180 -6.80 -3.10 1.58
N SER A 181 -6.41 -2.77 2.81
CA SER A 181 -5.13 -3.15 3.41
C SER A 181 -5.06 -4.64 3.76
N SER A 182 -6.20 -5.31 3.89
CA SER A 182 -6.33 -6.77 4.01
C SER A 182 -5.67 -7.53 2.85
N PHE A 183 -5.64 -6.95 1.65
CA PHE A 183 -5.00 -7.52 0.46
C PHE A 183 -3.50 -7.22 0.34
N GLY A 184 -2.94 -6.40 1.23
CA GLY A 184 -1.71 -5.68 0.92
C GLY A 184 -0.79 -5.42 2.08
N ALA A 185 -0.71 -6.32 3.07
CA ALA A 185 0.50 -6.35 3.87
C ALA A 185 1.66 -6.70 2.90
N LEU A 186 2.54 -5.73 2.62
CA LEU A 186 3.74 -5.93 1.79
C LEU A 186 4.70 -7.00 2.33
N SER A 187 4.38 -7.60 3.48
CA SER A 187 5.05 -8.78 4.00
C SER A 187 4.82 -9.95 3.02
N SER A 188 5.85 -10.24 2.24
CA SER A 188 6.00 -11.53 1.55
C SER A 188 6.37 -12.66 2.52
N SER A 189 6.25 -12.46 3.84
CA SER A 189 6.53 -13.54 4.79
C SER A 189 5.54 -14.67 4.60
N ALA A 190 6.03 -15.91 4.77
CA ALA A 190 5.20 -17.10 4.73
C ALA A 190 4.03 -17.02 5.74
N ASP A 191 4.20 -16.25 6.82
CA ASP A 191 3.17 -16.02 7.83
C ASP A 191 2.07 -15.08 7.34
N ALA A 192 2.41 -13.99 6.65
CA ALA A 192 1.43 -13.06 6.09
C ALA A 192 0.58 -13.75 5.00
N MET A 193 1.21 -14.55 4.14
CA MET A 193 0.51 -15.38 3.15
C MET A 193 -0.40 -16.44 3.83
N ARG A 194 0.03 -17.02 4.96
CA ARG A 194 -0.76 -17.99 5.72
C ARG A 194 -1.96 -17.34 6.42
N ILE A 195 -1.77 -16.14 6.97
CA ILE A 195 -2.84 -15.35 7.61
C ILE A 195 -3.86 -14.91 6.57
N TRP A 196 -3.42 -14.46 5.39
CA TRP A 196 -4.32 -14.14 4.28
C TRP A 196 -5.17 -15.34 3.85
N LYS A 197 -4.54 -16.52 3.66
CA LYS A 197 -5.27 -17.76 3.34
C LYS A 197 -6.30 -18.10 4.42
N LYS A 198 -5.96 -17.99 5.71
CA LYS A 198 -6.89 -18.24 6.82
C LYS A 198 -8.05 -17.26 6.83
N LEU A 199 -7.79 -15.96 6.67
CA LEU A 199 -8.82 -14.92 6.61
C LEU A 199 -9.79 -15.16 5.45
N HIS A 200 -9.27 -15.56 4.29
CA HIS A 200 -10.09 -15.90 3.14
C HIS A 200 -10.99 -17.13 3.40
N THR A 201 -10.48 -18.15 4.08
CA THR A 201 -11.29 -19.31 4.51
C THR A 201 -12.36 -18.91 5.54
N PHE A 202 -12.07 -17.96 6.43
CA PHE A 202 -13.06 -17.47 7.41
C PHE A 202 -14.15 -16.62 6.77
N GLN A 203 -13.81 -15.76 5.81
CA GLN A 203 -14.78 -14.93 5.09
C GLN A 203 -15.74 -15.77 4.25
N THR A 204 -15.20 -16.72 3.48
CA THR A 204 -16.00 -17.67 2.68
C THR A 204 -16.92 -18.55 3.54
N HIS A 205 -16.51 -18.92 4.76
CA HIS A 205 -17.38 -19.66 5.69
C HIS A 205 -18.42 -18.80 6.41
N SER A 206 -18.16 -17.51 6.63
CA SER A 206 -19.10 -16.57 7.25
C SER A 206 -20.29 -16.27 6.33
N GLU A 207 -20.01 -16.08 5.05
CA GLU A 207 -21.02 -15.82 4.01
C GLU A 207 -21.92 -17.04 3.78
N ALA A 208 -21.36 -18.24 3.80
CA ALA A 208 -22.12 -19.48 3.69
C ALA A 208 -23.09 -19.73 4.87
N ARG A 209 -22.94 -19.00 5.99
CA ARG A 209 -23.78 -19.15 7.19
C ARG A 209 -24.74 -17.99 7.43
N GLY A 210 -24.67 -16.92 6.64
CA GLY A 210 -25.51 -15.73 6.83
C GLY A 210 -25.25 -14.98 8.15
N GLU A 211 -24.13 -15.25 8.83
CA GLU A 211 -23.78 -14.62 10.10
C GLU A 211 -22.91 -13.38 9.83
N GLY A 212 -23.40 -12.21 10.26
CA GLY A 212 -22.63 -10.96 10.20
C GLY A 212 -21.32 -11.09 10.97
N PHE A 213 -20.22 -10.65 10.34
CA PHE A 213 -18.85 -10.77 10.83
C PHE A 213 -18.70 -10.37 12.31
N ARG A 214 -18.41 -11.34 13.18
CA ARG A 214 -17.94 -11.11 14.57
C ARG A 214 -16.53 -11.63 14.72
N LEU A 215 -15.60 -10.77 15.10
CA LEU A 215 -14.24 -11.18 15.45
C LEU A 215 -14.27 -12.15 16.65
N PRO A 216 -13.51 -13.26 16.61
CA PRO A 216 -13.44 -14.18 17.73
C PRO A 216 -12.80 -13.48 18.94
N ALA A 217 -13.36 -13.71 20.14
CA ALA A 217 -12.96 -13.10 21.41
C ALA A 217 -11.50 -13.40 21.87
N SER A 218 -10.73 -14.14 21.07
CA SER A 218 -9.37 -14.60 21.38
C SER A 218 -8.27 -13.56 21.17
N SER A 219 -8.57 -12.34 20.69
CA SER A 219 -7.56 -11.29 20.47
C SER A 219 -7.20 -10.46 21.72
N ARG A 220 -7.71 -10.79 22.91
CA ARG A 220 -7.37 -10.10 24.18
C ARG A 220 -6.02 -10.50 24.80
N GLY A 221 -5.12 -11.09 24.02
CA GLY A 221 -3.84 -11.66 24.49
C GLY A 221 -2.59 -10.84 24.17
N ILE A 222 -2.69 -9.61 23.67
CA ILE A 222 -1.50 -8.75 23.50
C ILE A 222 -1.18 -8.13 24.87
N LYS A 223 -0.26 -8.76 25.61
CA LYS A 223 0.36 -8.16 26.80
C LYS A 223 1.10 -6.89 26.36
N VAL A 224 0.59 -5.75 26.78
CA VAL A 224 1.32 -4.49 26.79
C VAL A 224 2.52 -4.68 27.72
N LEU A 225 3.73 -4.50 27.19
CA LEU A 225 4.95 -4.39 27.98
C LEU A 225 4.85 -3.12 28.84
N GLU A 226 4.47 -3.29 30.11
CA GLU A 226 4.60 -2.23 31.10
C GLU A 226 6.08 -1.99 31.39
N HIS A 227 6.52 -0.75 31.19
CA HIS A 227 7.83 -0.29 31.65
C HIS A 227 7.83 -0.21 33.17
N PRO A 228 8.87 -0.71 33.86
CA PRO A 228 9.01 -0.48 35.30
C PRO A 228 9.31 0.99 35.54
N SER A 229 8.36 1.69 36.16
CA SER A 229 8.56 3.01 36.76
C SER A 229 9.49 2.84 37.97
N GLY A 230 10.77 3.18 37.76
CA GLY A 230 11.73 3.33 38.84
C GLY A 230 11.28 4.42 39.80
N GLY A 231 11.09 4.04 41.07
CA GLY A 231 10.81 4.94 42.16
C GLY A 231 12.03 5.78 42.53
N ALA A 232 11.77 7.05 42.85
CA ALA A 232 12.67 7.87 43.64
C ALA A 232 11.99 8.10 45.00
N SER A 233 12.54 7.45 46.03
CA SER A 233 12.24 7.72 47.44
C SER A 233 13.05 8.92 47.90
N SER A 234 12.36 9.96 48.37
CA SER A 234 12.93 11.02 49.19
C SER A 234 12.66 10.70 50.67
N GLY A 235 13.73 10.40 51.40
CA GLY A 235 13.82 10.41 52.86
C GLY A 235 15.07 11.19 53.23
#